data_AF-A0A3N5K888-F1
#
_entry.id   AF-A0A3N5K888-F1
#
_cell.length_a   1.000
_cell.length_b   1.000
_cell.length_c   1.000
_cell.angle_alpha   90.00
_cell.angle_beta   90.00
_cell.angle_gamma   90.00
#
_symmetry.space_group_name_H-M   'P 1'
#
loop_
_entity.id
_entity.type
_entity.pdbx_description
1 polymer ?
#
loop_
_entity_poly.entity_id
_entity_poly.type
_entity_poly.pdbx_seq_one_letter_code
_entity_poly.pdbx_strand_id
1 'polypeptide(L)'
;MSETKNTILDDYIPRLKFACNIPACKGACCTLAGGTGAPLKDSELEQIDRAFPIIKSMLPAEHLNTISQYGLTEGKPGSYTTMCYDSHACVFVFYEHGIARCAFEKAFGEGKLQWKKPISCHLFPIRVSAGDPERLRYEKIDECSAALDRGQHENIFLSTFLREPLVRAYGLAWYEEFQRACNEDRDKQKIYKLF
;
A
#
# COMPACT_ATOMS: atom_id res chain seq x y z
N MET A 1 -0.71 6.12 -21.60
CA MET A 1 0.63 6.02 -20.95
C MET A 1 1.26 7.40 -20.85
N SER A 2 1.11 8.05 -19.69
CA SER A 2 1.86 9.26 -19.33
C SER A 2 3.17 8.85 -18.66
N GLU A 3 4.29 9.38 -19.13
CA GLU A 3 5.61 9.16 -18.52
C GLU A 3 5.90 10.31 -17.55
N THR A 4 6.23 9.97 -16.32
CA THR A 4 6.91 10.85 -15.35
C THR A 4 8.33 10.34 -15.23
N LYS A 5 9.31 11.21 -14.98
CA LYS A 5 10.75 10.84 -14.97
C LYS A 5 11.00 9.42 -14.42
N ASN A 6 11.38 8.50 -15.31
CA ASN A 6 11.67 7.06 -15.09
C ASN A 6 10.54 6.17 -14.53
N THR A 7 9.27 6.51 -14.74
CA THR A 7 8.13 5.66 -14.34
C THR A 7 7.00 5.66 -15.38
N ILE A 8 6.45 4.48 -15.65
CA ILE A 8 5.25 4.28 -16.47
C ILE A 8 4.03 4.13 -15.56
N LEU A 9 2.98 4.88 -15.84
CA LEU A 9 1.72 4.82 -15.09
C LEU A 9 0.67 4.01 -15.85
N ASP A 10 -0.03 3.13 -15.13
CA ASP A 10 -1.30 2.58 -15.59
C ASP A 10 -2.30 3.71 -15.89
N ASP A 11 -3.06 3.54 -16.96
CA ASP A 11 -4.01 4.54 -17.43
C ASP A 11 -5.11 4.88 -16.40
N TYR A 12 -5.38 4.00 -15.43
CA TYR A 12 -6.35 4.27 -14.36
C TYR A 12 -5.84 5.32 -13.35
N ILE A 13 -4.54 5.40 -13.10
CA ILE A 13 -3.97 6.18 -11.98
C ILE A 13 -4.34 7.67 -12.06
N PRO A 14 -4.24 8.34 -13.23
CA PRO A 14 -4.62 9.75 -13.34
C PRO A 14 -6.09 10.04 -13.08
N ARG A 15 -6.99 9.07 -13.29
CA ARG A 15 -8.44 9.32 -13.38
C ARG A 15 -9.25 8.69 -12.26
N LEU A 16 -8.73 7.63 -11.66
CA LEU A 16 -9.42 6.90 -10.62
C LEU A 16 -9.63 7.80 -9.40
N LYS A 17 -10.86 7.79 -8.88
CA LYS A 17 -11.18 8.39 -7.59
C LYS A 17 -11.18 7.29 -6.53
N PHE A 18 -10.48 7.53 -5.43
CA PHE A 18 -10.25 6.53 -4.39
C PHE A 18 -10.01 7.20 -3.05
N ALA A 19 -10.70 6.72 -2.01
CA ALA A 19 -10.45 7.10 -0.63
C ALA A 19 -10.68 5.88 0.27
N CYS A 20 -9.61 5.34 0.87
CA CYS A 20 -9.68 4.11 1.65
C CYS A 20 -10.76 4.18 2.77
N ASN A 21 -11.49 3.10 2.96
CA ASN A 21 -12.55 2.97 3.97
C ASN A 21 -12.39 1.67 4.76
N ILE A 22 -11.41 1.65 5.68
CA ILE A 22 -11.10 0.48 6.51
C ILE A 22 -12.32 -0.01 7.33
N PRO A 23 -13.14 0.86 7.96
CA PRO A 23 -14.33 0.40 8.68
C PRO A 23 -15.32 -0.40 7.81
N ALA A 24 -15.43 -0.05 6.52
CA ALA A 24 -16.29 -0.74 5.57
C ALA A 24 -15.67 -2.06 5.07
N CYS A 25 -14.40 -2.07 4.67
CA CYS A 25 -13.74 -3.27 4.13
C CYS A 25 -13.12 -4.20 5.18
N LYS A 26 -13.20 -3.84 6.47
CA LYS A 26 -12.63 -4.58 7.61
C LYS A 26 -11.13 -4.87 7.54
N GLY A 27 -10.38 -4.11 6.73
CA GLY A 27 -8.93 -4.29 6.58
C GLY A 27 -8.54 -5.37 5.57
N ALA A 28 -9.40 -5.64 4.59
CA ALA A 28 -9.23 -6.67 3.56
C ALA A 28 -7.83 -6.70 2.92
N CYS A 29 -7.22 -5.56 2.61
CA CYS A 29 -5.92 -5.51 1.93
C CYS A 29 -4.75 -6.14 2.72
N CYS A 30 -4.91 -6.42 4.01
CA CYS A 30 -3.93 -7.13 4.84
C CYS A 30 -4.33 -8.60 5.13
N THR A 31 -5.47 -9.05 4.61
CA THR A 31 -6.09 -10.35 4.91
C THR A 31 -6.58 -11.10 3.65
N LEU A 32 -6.17 -10.65 2.46
CA LEU A 32 -6.51 -11.30 1.20
C LEU A 32 -5.93 -12.72 1.14
N ALA A 33 -6.73 -13.66 0.67
CA ALA A 33 -6.26 -14.99 0.32
C ALA A 33 -5.23 -14.90 -0.81
N GLY A 34 -4.15 -15.67 -0.72
CA GLY A 34 -3.15 -15.72 -1.79
C GLY A 34 -1.78 -16.26 -1.38
N GLY A 35 -1.55 -16.48 -0.09
CA GLY A 35 -0.35 -17.14 0.42
C GLY A 35 0.92 -16.30 0.41
N THR A 36 0.94 -15.16 -0.28
CA THR A 36 2.12 -14.28 -0.38
C THR A 36 1.77 -12.90 0.13
N GLY A 37 2.58 -12.38 1.06
CA GLY A 37 2.36 -11.08 1.64
C GLY A 37 2.81 -9.92 0.76
N ALA A 38 2.84 -8.72 1.35
CA ALA A 38 3.24 -7.53 0.61
C ALA A 38 4.74 -7.57 0.26
N PRO A 39 5.14 -7.17 -0.96
CA PRO A 39 6.54 -7.15 -1.36
C PRO A 39 7.33 -6.13 -0.53
N LEU A 40 8.56 -6.45 -0.19
CA LEU A 40 9.43 -5.64 0.66
C LEU A 40 10.68 -5.24 -0.12
N LYS A 41 11.18 -4.03 0.13
CA LYS A 41 12.57 -3.71 -0.23
C LYS A 41 13.50 -4.35 0.79
N ASP A 42 14.68 -4.80 0.34
CA ASP A 42 15.70 -5.37 1.23
C ASP A 42 16.07 -4.42 2.37
N SER A 43 16.05 -3.10 2.12
CA SER A 43 16.30 -2.06 3.12
C SER A 43 15.19 -1.89 4.18
N GLU A 44 14.03 -2.54 3.99
CA GLU A 44 12.93 -2.53 4.95
C GLU A 44 13.02 -3.67 5.97
N LEU A 45 13.83 -4.70 5.71
CA LEU A 45 13.98 -5.84 6.62
C LEU A 45 14.52 -5.41 7.99
N GLU A 46 15.58 -4.61 8.00
CA GLU A 46 16.15 -4.09 9.24
C GLU A 46 15.14 -3.22 10.03
N GLN A 47 14.27 -2.51 9.32
CA GLN A 47 13.24 -1.68 9.94
C GLN A 47 12.15 -2.55 10.57
N ILE A 48 11.78 -3.65 9.90
CA ILE A 48 10.86 -4.67 10.42
C ILE A 48 11.44 -5.32 11.68
N ASP A 49 12.69 -5.75 11.66
CA ASP A 49 13.35 -6.41 12.79
C ASP A 49 13.42 -5.50 14.01
N ARG A 50 13.76 -4.22 13.81
CA ARG A 50 13.80 -3.21 14.88
C ARG A 50 12.40 -2.88 15.42
N ALA A 51 11.39 -2.87 14.57
CA ALA A 51 10.02 -2.53 14.95
C ALA A 51 9.29 -3.70 15.62
N PHE A 52 9.64 -4.95 15.29
CA PHE A 52 8.92 -6.13 15.76
C PHE A 52 8.80 -6.23 17.30
N PRO A 53 9.86 -6.03 18.12
CA PRO A 53 9.74 -6.08 19.57
C PRO A 53 8.71 -5.09 20.15
N ILE A 54 8.50 -3.95 19.49
CA ILE A 54 7.59 -2.88 19.93
C ILE A 54 6.13 -3.24 19.65
N ILE A 55 5.88 -3.92 18.53
CA ILE A 55 4.52 -4.31 18.11
C ILE A 55 4.11 -5.71 18.58
N LYS A 56 5.06 -6.52 19.06
CA LYS A 56 4.87 -7.95 19.36
C LYS A 56 3.67 -8.22 20.28
N SER A 57 3.45 -7.39 21.29
CA SER A 57 2.37 -7.55 22.27
C SER A 57 0.97 -7.31 21.70
N MET A 58 0.87 -6.75 20.49
CA MET A 58 -0.41 -6.49 19.83
C MET A 58 -0.87 -7.68 18.99
N LEU A 59 0.04 -8.59 18.63
CA LEU A 59 -0.23 -9.63 17.65
C LEU A 59 -0.95 -10.84 18.28
N PRO A 60 -1.87 -11.50 17.54
CA PRO A 60 -2.48 -12.76 17.98
C PRO A 60 -1.45 -13.86 18.24
N ALA A 61 -1.77 -14.79 19.13
CA ALA A 61 -0.88 -15.90 19.48
C ALA A 61 -0.55 -16.78 18.26
N GLU A 62 -1.51 -16.99 17.37
CA GLU A 62 -1.36 -17.78 16.16
C GLU A 62 -0.36 -17.13 15.19
N HIS A 63 -0.41 -15.81 15.06
CA HIS A 63 0.55 -15.06 14.24
C HIS A 63 1.96 -15.13 14.84
N LEU A 64 2.07 -15.02 16.17
CA LEU A 64 3.35 -15.16 16.88
C LEU A 64 3.94 -16.56 16.70
N ASN A 65 3.12 -17.60 16.68
CA ASN A 65 3.55 -18.97 16.40
C ASN A 65 4.10 -19.10 14.97
N THR A 66 3.41 -18.54 13.97
CA THR A 66 3.90 -18.50 12.58
C THR A 66 5.22 -17.74 12.48
N ILE A 67 5.34 -16.58 13.13
CA ILE A 67 6.58 -15.81 13.15
C ILE A 67 7.71 -16.61 13.79
N SER A 68 7.45 -17.32 14.89
CA SER A 68 8.46 -18.16 15.55
C SER A 68 8.92 -19.32 14.69
N GLN A 69 8.05 -19.85 13.83
CA GLN A 69 8.34 -21.03 13.01
C GLN A 69 8.98 -20.65 11.66
N TYR A 70 8.55 -19.55 11.05
CA TYR A 70 8.89 -19.20 9.67
C TYR A 70 9.56 -17.84 9.52
N GLY A 71 9.60 -17.02 10.59
CA GLY A 71 10.15 -15.68 10.58
C GLY A 71 9.13 -14.58 10.24
N LEU A 72 9.63 -13.35 10.22
CA LEU A 72 8.86 -12.13 9.98
C LEU A 72 8.55 -11.90 8.48
N THR A 73 9.41 -12.45 7.63
CA THR A 73 9.42 -12.27 6.18
C THR A 73 9.83 -13.57 5.51
N GLU A 74 9.41 -13.77 4.27
CA GLU A 74 9.83 -14.89 3.41
C GLU A 74 10.45 -14.39 2.11
N GLY A 75 11.13 -15.28 1.40
CA GLY A 75 11.78 -14.99 0.12
C GLY A 75 13.30 -14.87 0.23
N LYS A 76 13.90 -14.26 -0.78
CA LYS A 76 15.35 -14.08 -0.93
C LYS A 76 15.66 -12.63 -1.33
N PRO A 77 16.93 -12.16 -1.24
CA PRO A 77 17.31 -10.81 -1.63
C PRO A 77 16.72 -10.38 -2.97
N GLY A 78 16.11 -9.19 -2.99
CA GLY A 78 15.37 -8.64 -4.13
C GLY A 78 13.95 -9.17 -4.34
N SER A 79 13.45 -10.07 -3.48
CA SER A 79 12.12 -10.69 -3.61
C SER A 79 11.45 -10.98 -2.27
N TYR A 80 11.83 -10.26 -1.22
CA TYR A 80 11.23 -10.46 0.09
C TYR A 80 9.76 -10.07 0.10
N THR A 81 8.97 -10.78 0.91
CA THR A 81 7.58 -10.44 1.21
C THR A 81 7.32 -10.60 2.70
N THR A 82 6.28 -9.93 3.22
CA THR A 82 5.84 -10.18 4.61
C THR A 82 5.31 -11.60 4.75
N MET A 83 5.60 -12.26 5.87
CA MET A 83 5.03 -13.59 6.14
C MET A 83 3.49 -13.52 6.27
N CYS A 84 2.82 -14.58 5.84
CA CYS A 84 1.38 -14.76 6.00
C CYS A 84 1.05 -15.90 6.99
N TYR A 85 0.15 -15.61 7.92
CA TYR A 85 -0.55 -16.61 8.73
C TYR A 85 -1.64 -17.28 7.90
N ASP A 86 -1.66 -18.61 7.93
CA ASP A 86 -2.64 -19.47 7.27
C ASP A 86 -2.85 -19.16 5.78
N SER A 87 -1.82 -18.67 5.08
CA SER A 87 -1.91 -18.24 3.67
C SER A 87 -2.92 -17.11 3.37
N HIS A 88 -3.37 -16.39 4.40
CA HIS A 88 -4.35 -15.31 4.26
C HIS A 88 -3.87 -14.00 4.90
N ALA A 89 -3.70 -13.96 6.22
CA ALA A 89 -3.44 -12.72 6.94
C ALA A 89 -1.94 -12.42 7.00
N CYS A 90 -1.53 -11.18 6.75
CA CYS A 90 -0.18 -10.76 7.08
C CYS A 90 0.06 -10.96 8.58
N VAL A 91 1.20 -11.54 8.99
CA VAL A 91 1.49 -11.84 10.40
C VAL A 91 1.50 -10.60 11.31
N PHE A 92 1.67 -9.41 10.73
CA PHE A 92 1.65 -8.12 11.44
C PHE A 92 0.24 -7.55 11.65
N VAL A 93 -0.80 -8.28 11.25
CA VAL A 93 -2.19 -7.91 11.51
C VAL A 93 -2.55 -8.20 12.97
N PHE A 94 -3.26 -7.27 13.57
CA PHE A 94 -4.03 -7.48 14.79
C PHE A 94 -5.47 -7.03 14.54
N TYR A 95 -6.38 -7.43 15.44
CA TYR A 95 -7.81 -7.13 15.29
C TYR A 95 -8.27 -6.17 16.38
N GLU A 96 -8.92 -5.09 15.97
CA GLU A 96 -9.52 -4.11 16.87
C GLU A 96 -11.00 -3.97 16.50
N HIS A 97 -11.90 -4.37 17.40
CA HIS A 97 -13.35 -4.40 17.15
C HIS A 97 -13.74 -5.17 15.87
N GLY A 98 -13.09 -6.30 15.60
CA GLY A 98 -13.33 -7.11 14.41
C GLY A 98 -12.81 -6.52 13.10
N ILE A 99 -11.97 -5.47 13.15
CA ILE A 99 -11.33 -4.86 11.98
C ILE A 99 -9.85 -5.22 12.00
N ALA A 100 -9.34 -5.77 10.91
CA ALA A 100 -7.92 -6.01 10.73
C ALA A 100 -7.16 -4.68 10.61
N ARG A 101 -6.11 -4.53 11.41
CA ARG A 101 -5.23 -3.35 11.48
C ARG A 101 -3.78 -3.79 11.41
N CYS A 102 -2.93 -2.97 10.79
CA CYS A 102 -1.49 -3.19 10.76
C CYS A 102 -0.86 -2.68 12.06
N ALA A 103 -0.14 -3.54 12.78
CA ALA A 103 0.49 -3.19 14.05
C ALA A 103 1.56 -2.10 13.90
N PHE A 104 2.32 -2.10 12.80
CA PHE A 104 3.29 -1.03 12.50
C PHE A 104 2.62 0.34 12.36
N GLU A 105 1.56 0.42 11.55
CA GLU A 105 0.81 1.65 11.30
C GLU A 105 0.23 2.22 12.61
N LYS A 106 -0.33 1.34 13.45
CA LYS A 106 -0.89 1.71 14.75
C LYS A 106 0.20 2.22 15.70
N ALA A 107 1.32 1.51 15.83
CA ALA A 107 2.41 1.91 16.71
C ALA A 107 3.09 3.21 16.24
N PHE A 108 3.20 3.45 14.93
CA PHE A 108 3.64 4.73 14.37
C PHE A 108 2.67 5.87 14.72
N GLY A 109 1.36 5.66 14.55
CA GLY A 109 0.34 6.64 14.92
C GLY A 109 0.33 6.99 16.43
N GLU A 110 0.83 6.09 17.27
CA GLU A 110 1.00 6.29 18.71
C GLU A 110 2.39 6.85 19.08
N GLY A 111 3.24 7.16 18.10
CA GLY A 111 4.60 7.69 18.33
C GLY A 111 5.59 6.67 18.88
N LYS A 112 5.24 5.38 18.93
CA LYS A 112 6.11 4.29 19.40
C LYS A 112 7.13 3.86 18.34
N LEU A 113 6.86 4.16 17.07
CA LEU A 113 7.76 3.89 15.95
C LEU A 113 8.02 5.17 15.15
N GLN A 114 9.25 5.31 14.63
CA GLN A 114 9.60 6.33 13.64
C GLN A 114 9.38 5.87 12.20
N TRP A 115 9.20 4.55 12.01
CA TRP A 115 8.89 3.94 10.73
C TRP A 115 7.43 3.48 10.69
N LYS A 116 6.71 3.86 9.64
CA LYS A 116 5.25 3.70 9.55
C LYS A 116 4.82 2.27 9.24
N LYS A 117 5.25 1.75 8.08
CA LYS A 117 4.99 0.40 7.55
C LYS A 117 5.72 0.22 6.22
N PRO A 118 5.76 -0.99 5.63
CA PRO A 118 6.37 -1.19 4.32
C PRO A 118 5.80 -0.26 3.23
N ILE A 119 6.65 0.18 2.31
CA ILE A 119 6.28 1.15 1.27
C ILE A 119 5.23 0.59 0.33
N SER A 120 5.32 -0.70 0.00
CA SER A 120 4.32 -1.40 -0.81
C SER A 120 2.94 -1.42 -0.15
N CYS A 121 2.87 -1.59 1.18
CA CYS A 121 1.63 -1.53 1.94
C CYS A 121 1.06 -0.12 2.00
N HIS A 122 1.92 0.91 2.03
CA HIS A 122 1.48 2.31 2.09
C HIS A 122 1.06 2.84 0.73
N LEU A 123 1.66 2.34 -0.36
CA LEU A 123 1.28 2.70 -1.73
C LEU A 123 -0.03 2.04 -2.19
N PHE A 124 -0.50 0.98 -1.52
CA PHE A 124 -1.73 0.30 -1.90
C PHE A 124 -2.93 1.29 -2.01
N PRO A 125 -3.67 1.30 -3.13
CA PRO A 125 -3.78 0.26 -4.15
C PRO A 125 -2.81 0.37 -5.35
N ILE A 126 -1.76 1.19 -5.30
CA ILE A 126 -0.70 1.17 -6.32
C ILE A 126 0.33 0.08 -5.96
N ARG A 127 0.69 -0.74 -6.96
CA ARG A 127 1.82 -1.66 -6.91
C ARG A 127 2.92 -1.20 -7.86
N VAL A 128 4.17 -1.45 -7.47
CA VAL A 128 5.34 -1.13 -8.29
C VAL A 128 5.90 -2.43 -8.84
N SER A 129 6.06 -2.49 -10.16
CA SER A 129 6.79 -3.57 -10.82
C SER A 129 8.19 -3.07 -11.15
N ALA A 130 9.21 -3.82 -10.73
CA ALA A 130 10.60 -3.49 -10.99
C ALA A 130 10.87 -3.41 -12.50
N GLY A 131 11.69 -2.44 -12.91
CA GLY A 131 12.07 -2.19 -14.29
C GLY A 131 12.78 -0.85 -14.43
N ASP A 132 13.34 -0.58 -15.61
CA ASP A 132 13.84 0.74 -15.99
C ASP A 132 13.21 1.14 -17.35
N PRO A 133 12.14 1.95 -17.36
CA PRO A 133 11.50 2.61 -16.21
C PRO A 133 10.67 1.65 -15.32
N GLU A 134 10.47 2.01 -14.05
CA GLU A 134 9.56 1.29 -13.14
C GLU A 134 8.10 1.42 -13.62
N ARG A 135 7.23 0.47 -13.27
CA ARG A 135 5.80 0.53 -13.63
C ARG A 135 4.91 0.60 -12.40
N LEU A 136 4.12 1.68 -12.29
CA LEU A 136 3.10 1.85 -11.26
C LEU A 136 1.78 1.35 -11.81
N ARG A 137 1.23 0.30 -11.19
CA ARG A 137 -0.03 -0.33 -11.59
C ARG A 137 -1.10 -0.17 -10.53
N TYR A 138 -2.34 0.05 -10.94
CA TYR A 138 -3.47 0.04 -10.02
C TYR A 138 -3.93 -1.40 -9.80
N GLU A 139 -3.84 -1.87 -8.56
CA GLU A 139 -4.32 -3.19 -8.17
C GLU A 139 -5.79 -3.12 -7.76
N LYS A 140 -6.65 -3.65 -8.61
CA LYS A 140 -8.09 -3.75 -8.36
C LYS A 140 -8.38 -5.01 -7.54
N ILE A 141 -9.02 -4.82 -6.39
CA ILE A 141 -9.64 -5.88 -5.58
C ILE A 141 -11.08 -5.51 -5.29
N ASP A 142 -11.96 -6.49 -5.10
CA ASP A 142 -13.40 -6.25 -4.95
C ASP A 142 -13.75 -5.58 -3.61
N GLU A 143 -12.94 -5.83 -2.57
CA GLU A 143 -13.07 -5.26 -1.23
C GLU A 143 -12.77 -3.75 -1.21
N CYS A 144 -12.22 -3.20 -2.29
CA CYS A 144 -12.02 -1.77 -2.47
C CYS A 144 -13.25 -1.02 -3.03
N SER A 145 -14.37 -1.70 -3.29
CA SER A 145 -15.62 -1.07 -3.77
C SER A 145 -16.04 0.14 -2.91
N ALA A 146 -16.11 -0.02 -1.59
CA ALA A 146 -16.45 1.06 -0.67
C ALA A 146 -15.45 2.25 -0.71
N ALA A 147 -14.19 1.99 -1.08
CA ALA A 147 -13.18 3.05 -1.22
C ALA A 147 -13.31 3.80 -2.55
N LEU A 148 -13.77 3.13 -3.61
CA LEU A 148 -14.09 3.75 -4.90
C LEU A 148 -15.33 4.65 -4.76
N ASP A 149 -16.39 4.16 -4.12
CA ASP A 149 -17.62 4.93 -3.89
C ASP A 149 -17.34 6.18 -3.07
N ARG A 150 -16.59 6.02 -1.98
CA ARG A 150 -16.16 7.14 -1.13
C ARG A 150 -15.31 8.15 -1.90
N GLY A 151 -14.34 7.68 -2.67
CA GLY A 151 -13.49 8.55 -3.49
C GLY A 151 -14.30 9.34 -4.53
N GLN A 152 -15.30 8.71 -5.14
CA GLN A 152 -16.21 9.39 -6.07
C GLN A 152 -17.03 10.48 -5.37
N HIS A 153 -17.66 10.14 -4.26
CA HIS A 153 -18.49 11.05 -3.46
C HIS A 153 -17.69 12.25 -2.92
N GLU A 154 -16.50 12.01 -2.36
CA GLU A 154 -15.63 13.05 -1.82
C GLU A 154 -14.78 13.76 -2.89
N ASN A 155 -14.89 13.32 -4.16
CA ASN A 155 -14.11 13.85 -5.29
C ASN A 155 -12.58 13.78 -5.08
N ILE A 156 -12.09 12.70 -4.46
CA ILE A 156 -10.66 12.49 -4.18
C ILE A 156 -10.05 11.59 -5.24
N PHE A 157 -9.08 12.11 -5.99
CA PHE A 157 -8.29 11.31 -6.94
C PHE A 157 -7.29 10.41 -6.22
N LEU A 158 -7.05 9.21 -6.77
CA LEU A 158 -6.04 8.27 -6.27
C LEU A 158 -4.66 8.93 -6.16
N SER A 159 -4.29 9.73 -7.17
CA SER A 159 -3.02 10.49 -7.20
C SER A 159 -2.88 11.47 -6.04
N THR A 160 -3.99 12.00 -5.53
CA THR A 160 -4.04 12.90 -4.36
C THR A 160 -4.10 12.12 -3.06
N PHE A 161 -4.92 11.06 -2.98
CA PHE A 161 -5.02 10.19 -1.82
C PHE A 161 -3.66 9.60 -1.42
N LEU A 162 -2.85 9.18 -2.41
CA LEU A 162 -1.54 8.58 -2.20
C LEU A 162 -0.40 9.60 -2.10
N ARG A 163 -0.67 10.89 -1.84
CA ARG A 163 0.39 11.90 -1.72
C ARG A 163 1.49 11.51 -0.74
N GLU A 164 1.12 11.20 0.51
CA GLU A 164 2.09 10.85 1.55
C GLU A 164 2.97 9.63 1.15
N PRO A 165 2.42 8.47 0.76
CA PRO A 165 3.25 7.33 0.36
C PRO A 165 4.06 7.57 -0.91
N LEU A 166 3.53 8.31 -1.90
CA LEU A 166 4.28 8.63 -3.13
C LEU A 166 5.46 9.57 -2.84
N VAL A 167 5.27 10.59 -2.01
CA VAL A 167 6.35 11.48 -1.54
C VAL A 167 7.39 10.67 -0.76
N ARG A 168 6.96 9.70 0.06
CA ARG A 168 7.90 8.82 0.79
C ARG A 168 8.70 7.91 -0.14
N ALA A 169 8.09 7.42 -1.22
CA ALA A 169 8.74 6.52 -2.18
C ALA A 169 9.70 7.25 -3.13
N TYR A 170 9.29 8.41 -3.64
CA TYR A 170 9.92 9.07 -4.80
C TYR A 170 10.38 10.51 -4.52
N GLY A 171 10.03 11.08 -3.37
CA GLY A 171 10.33 12.47 -3.01
C GLY A 171 9.28 13.48 -3.49
N LEU A 172 9.35 14.68 -2.92
CA LEU A 172 8.36 15.74 -3.20
C LEU A 172 8.41 16.23 -4.65
N ALA A 173 9.62 16.47 -5.18
CA ALA A 173 9.79 16.96 -6.54
C ALA A 173 9.21 15.99 -7.59
N TRP A 174 9.41 14.68 -7.39
CA TRP A 174 8.80 13.67 -8.25
C TRP A 174 7.28 13.67 -8.12
N TYR A 175 6.75 13.77 -6.89
CA TYR A 175 5.30 13.80 -6.67
C TYR A 175 4.63 14.99 -7.36
N GLU A 176 5.25 16.16 -7.33
CA GLU A 176 4.74 17.36 -8.00
C GLU A 176 4.70 17.20 -9.52
N GLU A 177 5.72 16.59 -10.12
CA GLU A 177 5.72 16.21 -11.54
C GLU A 177 4.63 15.18 -11.85
N PHE A 178 4.51 14.14 -11.03
CA PHE A 178 3.48 13.12 -11.14
C PHE A 178 2.06 13.70 -11.08
N GLN A 179 1.81 14.60 -10.14
CA GLN A 179 0.51 15.24 -9.99
C GLN A 179 0.19 16.14 -11.20
N ARG A 180 1.20 16.83 -11.78
CA ARG A 180 1.03 17.59 -13.03
C ARG A 180 0.67 16.68 -14.20
N ALA A 181 1.41 15.59 -14.40
CA ALA A 181 1.10 14.60 -15.45
C ALA A 181 -0.32 14.04 -15.30
N CYS A 182 -0.75 13.76 -14.07
CA CYS A 182 -2.11 13.30 -13.80
C CYS A 182 -3.18 14.36 -14.13
N ASN A 183 -2.92 15.65 -13.84
CA ASN A 183 -3.81 16.75 -14.22
C ASN A 183 -3.94 16.87 -15.74
N GLU A 184 -2.81 16.84 -16.46
CA GLU A 184 -2.77 16.97 -17.91
C GLU A 184 -3.53 15.83 -18.62
N ASP A 185 -3.39 14.60 -18.14
CA ASP A 185 -4.16 13.45 -18.66
C ASP A 185 -5.67 13.68 -18.52
N ARG A 186 -6.11 14.13 -17.33
CA ARG A 186 -7.52 14.43 -17.06
C ARG A 186 -8.06 15.54 -17.96
N ASP A 187 -7.28 16.58 -18.21
CA ASP A 187 -7.72 17.70 -19.05
C ASP A 187 -7.80 17.32 -20.52
N LYS A 188 -6.84 16.54 -21.03
CA LYS A 188 -6.91 15.98 -22.40
C LYS A 188 -8.19 15.17 -22.60
N GLN A 189 -8.55 14.33 -21.63
CA GLN A 189 -9.75 13.48 -21.72
C GLN A 189 -11.06 14.27 -21.68
N LYS A 190 -11.11 15.43 -21.00
CA LYS A 190 -12.28 16.33 -21.08
C LYS A 190 -12.45 16.87 -22.50
N ILE A 191 -11.36 17.24 -23.16
CA ILE A 191 -11.39 17.76 -24.53
C ILE A 191 -11.89 16.69 -25.50
N TYR A 192 -11.39 15.45 -25.40
CA TYR A 192 -11.85 14.35 -26.26
C TYR A 192 -13.33 13.94 -26.05
N LYS A 193 -13.93 14.25 -24.90
CA LYS A 193 -15.37 14.01 -24.66
C LYS A 193 -16.29 15.13 -25.15
N LEU A 194 -15.72 16.25 -25.58
CA LEU A 194 -16.45 17.40 -26.15
C LEU A 194 -16.56 17.33 -27.69
N PHE A 195 -15.90 16.36 -28.31
CA PHE A 195 -16.01 15.99 -29.72
C PHE A 195 -16.62 14.59 -29.85
#